data_AF-A0A661PB92-F1
#
_entry.id   AF-A0A661PB92-F1
#
_cell.length_a   1.000
_cell.length_b   1.000
_cell.length_c   1.000
_cell.angle_alpha   90.00
_cell.angle_beta   90.00
_cell.angle_gamma   90.00
#
_symmetry.space_group_name_H-M   'P 1'
#
loop_
_entity.id
_entity.type
_entity.pdbx_description
1 polymer ?
#
loop_
_entity_poly.entity_id
_entity_poly.type
_entity_poly.pdbx_seq_one_letter_code
_entity_poly.pdbx_strand_id
1 'polypeptide(L)'
;MVGALAIADRRANAVGPVRLSCEADTLRLELLRVGRFAAGFALVGLAQAVSFRVPYTAIRGLVREGHTLYLALDPVVAAPYNRFALARFSRDPHEAMMRVFRLRSVAALLSVVLPLPLAALAAYALPQQLVTGTLGMGAVALVVAWLSWHGLRRLVAWLTWGGPDSDRLRVAFEHTVAARLGLEPAAELAEEPAVVLAPTPMEAPSVPLRSALGTALRPIAFGLTGVMAVAAAVGAVLVVQRYGVAEVVVLPVDEATSGMEDPIIGLGSAAVAVGTPDLPSCSCQRADSLLWRQGMPQLSILVSRDRGAVDALWAEPGRTYLVSFDDDGEPPEAAAGEATERESRPPPAGRIELDVAVVNNSTEPLDTVDLVVTFAKRDDRGIRRNIIERGLHWPRELGPGESVKWRVEASGCELRIDSRNDARLGQGGLTVAPGDAFLALREARLSVVRLHAAMMLSYLRDERATSFAKALGSLGELEELARTEILATQAALLFCDPQVGPGAVAGCLHNGTSRLLRGVTLTELGAKTPRSWTVRDLFRPGHGLQVTLPIDGDPPSGFRVDPLETP
;
A
#
# COMPACT_ATOMS: atom_id res chain seq x y z
N MET A 1 -5.01 23.31 -18.49
CA MET A 1 -5.62 22.03 -18.10
C MET A 1 -5.14 20.94 -19.05
N VAL A 2 -4.67 19.82 -18.53
CA VAL A 2 -4.13 18.70 -19.30
C VAL A 2 -4.57 17.38 -18.66
N GLY A 3 -4.98 16.42 -19.47
CA GLY A 3 -5.20 15.04 -19.04
C GLY A 3 -3.93 14.22 -19.15
N ALA A 4 -3.71 13.29 -18.22
CA ALA A 4 -2.63 12.31 -18.26
C ALA A 4 -3.15 10.95 -17.80
N LEU A 5 -2.40 9.89 -18.07
CA LEU A 5 -2.67 8.54 -17.58
C LEU A 5 -1.63 8.19 -16.52
N ALA A 6 -2.06 7.98 -15.27
CA ALA A 6 -1.23 7.39 -14.25
C ALA A 6 -1.05 5.89 -14.54
N ILE A 7 0.20 5.47 -14.76
CA ILE A 7 0.56 4.10 -15.12
C ILE A 7 1.10 3.32 -13.91
N ALA A 8 1.00 1.99 -14.00
CA ALA A 8 1.52 1.08 -12.99
C ALA A 8 3.05 1.11 -13.02
N ASP A 9 3.65 1.77 -12.03
CA ASP A 9 5.10 1.92 -11.86
C ASP A 9 5.46 1.73 -10.38
N ARG A 10 6.63 1.16 -10.09
CA ARG A 10 7.09 0.91 -8.71
C ARG A 10 7.13 2.17 -7.84
N ARG A 11 7.29 3.34 -8.45
CA ARG A 11 7.31 4.64 -7.76
C ARG A 11 5.93 5.27 -7.60
N ALA A 12 4.89 4.74 -8.26
CA ALA A 12 3.52 5.24 -8.19
C ALA A 12 2.68 4.49 -7.15
N ASN A 13 1.64 5.12 -6.63
CA ASN A 13 0.60 4.46 -5.84
C ASN A 13 -0.83 4.67 -6.39
N ALA A 14 -0.93 5.25 -7.57
CA ALA A 14 -2.17 5.55 -8.26
C ALA A 14 -2.08 5.09 -9.73
N VAL A 15 -3.14 4.45 -10.24
CA VAL A 15 -3.27 4.04 -11.65
C VAL A 15 -4.63 4.43 -12.19
N GLY A 16 -4.67 5.09 -13.34
CA GLY A 16 -5.91 5.56 -13.98
C GLY A 16 -5.75 6.95 -14.59
N PRO A 17 -6.76 7.46 -15.30
CA PRO A 17 -6.69 8.79 -15.87
C PRO A 17 -6.76 9.86 -14.79
N VAL A 18 -5.89 10.85 -14.92
CA VAL A 18 -5.76 12.00 -14.04
C VAL A 18 -5.89 13.25 -14.87
N ARG A 19 -6.59 14.24 -14.35
CA ARG A 19 -6.77 15.54 -14.98
C ARG A 19 -6.11 16.58 -14.11
N LEU A 20 -5.23 17.35 -14.72
CA LEU A 20 -4.33 18.28 -14.05
C LEU A 20 -4.66 19.69 -14.52
N SER A 21 -4.92 20.59 -13.57
CA SER A 21 -5.10 22.02 -13.85
C SER A 21 -4.18 22.82 -12.95
N CYS A 22 -3.24 23.55 -13.56
CA CYS A 22 -2.39 24.49 -12.86
C CYS A 22 -3.20 25.77 -12.60
N GLU A 23 -3.69 25.94 -11.38
CA GLU A 23 -4.31 27.20 -10.91
C GLU A 23 -3.21 28.15 -10.43
N ALA A 24 -3.58 29.34 -9.96
CA ALA A 24 -2.60 30.38 -9.63
C ALA A 24 -1.67 29.99 -8.46
N ASP A 25 -2.25 29.36 -7.44
CA ASP A 25 -1.65 29.02 -6.14
C ASP A 25 -1.63 27.50 -5.86
N THR A 26 -2.44 26.75 -6.59
CA THR A 26 -2.63 25.32 -6.39
C THR A 26 -2.58 24.53 -7.70
N LEU A 27 -2.17 23.28 -7.59
CA LEU A 27 -2.35 22.25 -8.62
C LEU A 27 -3.64 21.48 -8.28
N ARG A 28 -4.65 21.60 -9.14
CA ARG A 28 -5.87 20.80 -9.03
C ARG A 28 -5.71 19.46 -9.74
N LEU A 29 -5.94 18.38 -9.02
CA LEU A 29 -5.95 17.01 -9.54
C LEU A 29 -7.37 16.45 -9.48
N GLU A 30 -7.91 16.04 -10.62
CA GLU A 30 -9.13 15.24 -10.69
C GLU A 30 -8.78 13.80 -11.09
N LEU A 31 -9.00 12.88 -10.16
CA LEU A 31 -8.78 11.45 -10.33
C LEU A 31 -10.04 10.84 -10.93
N LEU A 32 -9.97 10.40 -12.18
CA LEU A 32 -11.10 9.85 -12.90
C LEU A 32 -11.01 8.32 -12.83
N ARG A 33 -11.71 7.66 -11.90
CA ARG A 33 -11.67 6.19 -11.75
C ARG A 33 -10.26 5.64 -11.49
N VAL A 34 -9.50 6.33 -10.63
CA VAL A 34 -8.14 5.91 -10.26
C VAL A 34 -8.21 4.82 -9.20
N GLY A 35 -7.46 3.75 -9.42
CA GLY A 35 -7.26 2.66 -8.47
C GLY A 35 -5.95 2.81 -7.71
N ARG A 36 -5.90 2.24 -6.50
CA ARG A 36 -4.67 2.13 -5.70
C ARG A 36 -3.72 1.13 -6.35
N PHE A 37 -2.45 1.51 -6.46
CA PHE A 37 -1.37 0.65 -6.91
C PHE A 37 -0.40 0.40 -5.77
N ALA A 38 -0.16 -0.88 -5.47
CA ALA A 38 0.80 -1.28 -4.45
C ALA A 38 1.36 -2.66 -4.80
N ALA A 39 2.66 -2.85 -4.58
CA ALA A 39 3.34 -4.14 -4.76
C ALA A 39 3.13 -4.80 -6.14
N GLY A 40 3.03 -4.01 -7.21
CA GLY A 40 2.85 -4.53 -8.57
C GLY A 40 1.39 -4.84 -8.96
N PHE A 41 0.43 -4.62 -8.07
CA PHE A 41 -0.99 -4.87 -8.32
C PHE A 41 -1.78 -3.56 -8.35
N ALA A 42 -2.66 -3.43 -9.34
CA ALA A 42 -3.66 -2.37 -9.41
C ALA A 42 -5.00 -2.92 -8.88
N LEU A 43 -5.48 -2.39 -7.76
CA LEU A 43 -6.83 -2.70 -7.26
C LEU A 43 -7.83 -1.95 -8.13
N VAL A 44 -8.58 -2.69 -8.95
CA VAL A 44 -9.63 -2.14 -9.80
C VAL A 44 -10.90 -1.96 -8.96
N GLY A 45 -10.87 -0.98 -8.05
CA GLY A 45 -12.06 -0.39 -7.46
C GLY A 45 -12.30 0.94 -8.14
N LEU A 46 -13.40 1.06 -8.90
CA LEU A 46 -13.77 2.33 -9.54
C LEU A 46 -14.23 3.31 -8.45
N ALA A 47 -13.29 3.99 -7.80
CA ALA A 47 -13.60 5.11 -6.94
C ALA A 47 -14.35 6.17 -7.77
N GLN A 48 -15.33 6.83 -7.15
CA GLN A 48 -15.98 8.02 -7.73
C GLN A 48 -14.91 9.07 -8.06
N ALA A 49 -15.19 9.97 -9.00
CA ALA A 49 -14.22 10.99 -9.38
C ALA A 49 -13.86 11.85 -8.16
N VAL A 50 -12.60 11.78 -7.71
CA VAL A 50 -12.12 12.57 -6.56
C VAL A 50 -11.35 13.77 -7.11
N SER A 51 -11.73 14.98 -6.69
CA SER A 51 -11.01 16.21 -7.02
C SER A 51 -10.42 16.79 -5.76
N PHE A 52 -9.12 17.06 -5.74
CA PHE A 52 -8.46 17.78 -4.66
C PHE A 52 -7.47 18.82 -5.19
N ARG A 53 -7.20 19.83 -4.39
CA ARG A 53 -6.28 20.92 -4.70
C ARG A 53 -5.05 20.78 -3.82
N VAL A 54 -3.88 20.87 -4.44
CA VAL A 54 -2.59 20.70 -3.76
C VAL A 54 -1.82 22.00 -3.91
N PRO A 55 -1.44 22.69 -2.83
CA PRO A 55 -0.59 23.87 -2.95
C PRO A 55 0.74 23.49 -3.57
N TYR A 56 1.32 24.38 -4.38
CA TYR A 56 2.61 24.08 -5.04
C TYR A 56 3.71 23.73 -4.02
N THR A 57 3.65 24.28 -2.80
CA THR A 57 4.57 23.95 -1.69
C THR A 57 4.49 22.49 -1.23
N ALA A 58 3.39 21.78 -1.51
CA ALA A 58 3.21 20.37 -1.19
C ALA A 58 3.69 19.43 -2.31
N ILE A 59 4.23 19.95 -3.43
CA ILE A 59 4.86 19.13 -4.46
C ILE A 59 6.29 18.81 -4.00
N ARG A 60 6.53 17.54 -3.66
CA ARG A 60 7.82 17.07 -3.14
C ARG A 60 8.81 16.68 -4.24
N GLY A 61 8.31 16.36 -5.44
CA GLY A 61 9.17 16.02 -6.56
C GLY A 61 8.44 16.02 -7.89
N LEU A 62 9.14 16.50 -8.92
CA LEU A 62 8.73 16.44 -10.32
C LEU A 62 9.93 15.95 -11.13
N VAL A 63 9.90 14.70 -11.60
CA VAL A 63 11.06 14.07 -12.24
C VAL A 63 10.66 13.49 -13.59
N ARG A 64 11.38 13.87 -14.64
CA ARG A 64 11.22 13.37 -16.00
C ARG A 64 12.10 12.13 -16.22
N GLU A 65 11.51 11.01 -16.63
CA GLU A 65 12.26 9.81 -17.04
C GLU A 65 11.68 9.23 -18.33
N GLY A 66 12.40 9.42 -19.43
CA GLY A 66 11.91 9.06 -20.77
C GLY A 66 10.59 9.77 -21.11
N HIS A 67 9.53 8.99 -21.30
CA HIS A 67 8.18 9.48 -21.62
C HIS A 67 7.27 9.61 -20.39
N THR A 68 7.77 9.25 -19.20
CA THR A 68 7.02 9.32 -17.94
C THR A 68 7.43 10.58 -17.17
N LEU A 69 6.44 11.23 -16.56
CA LEU A 69 6.62 12.31 -15.60
C LEU A 69 6.19 11.82 -14.22
N TYR A 70 7.14 11.69 -13.30
CA TYR A 70 6.87 11.34 -11.92
C TYR A 70 6.49 12.58 -11.13
N LEU A 71 5.32 12.54 -10.50
CA LEU A 71 4.81 13.59 -9.61
C LEU A 71 4.65 13.01 -8.21
N ALA A 72 5.44 13.52 -7.26
CA ALA A 72 5.37 13.17 -5.85
C ALA A 72 4.80 14.34 -5.04
N LEU A 73 3.77 14.05 -4.25
CA LEU A 73 3.04 14.99 -3.41
C LEU A 73 3.24 14.65 -1.94
N ASP A 74 3.05 15.64 -1.09
CA ASP A 74 3.04 15.46 0.36
C ASP A 74 1.91 14.49 0.77
N PRO A 75 2.23 13.36 1.46
CA PRO A 75 1.21 12.41 1.92
C PRO A 75 0.18 13.04 2.87
N VAL A 76 0.54 14.08 3.63
CA VAL A 76 -0.39 14.73 4.57
C VAL A 76 -1.52 15.44 3.82
N VAL A 77 -1.23 15.97 2.63
CA VAL A 77 -2.18 16.76 1.84
C VAL A 77 -2.92 15.91 0.80
N ALA A 78 -2.25 14.89 0.26
CA ALA A 78 -2.74 14.12 -0.89
C ALA A 78 -3.01 12.63 -0.58
N ALA A 79 -3.23 12.24 0.68
CA ALA A 79 -3.66 10.88 1.00
C ALA A 79 -5.06 10.56 0.40
N PRO A 80 -5.29 9.36 -0.16
CA PRO A 80 -4.37 8.22 -0.22
C PRO A 80 -3.44 8.19 -1.45
N TYR A 81 -3.59 9.11 -2.41
CA TYR A 81 -2.89 9.12 -3.71
C TYR A 81 -1.88 10.27 -3.82
N ASN A 82 -0.64 9.99 -3.42
CA ASN A 82 0.42 10.99 -3.35
C ASN A 82 1.59 10.76 -4.32
N ARG A 83 1.62 9.66 -5.08
CA ARG A 83 2.69 9.36 -6.05
C ARG A 83 2.12 8.91 -7.39
N PHE A 84 2.43 9.66 -8.44
CA PHE A 84 1.92 9.42 -9.78
C PHE A 84 3.06 9.22 -10.78
N ALA A 85 2.95 8.19 -11.61
CA ALA A 85 3.76 8.04 -12.82
C ALA A 85 2.88 8.41 -14.03
N LEU A 86 3.01 9.63 -14.52
CA LEU A 86 2.12 10.21 -15.52
C LEU A 86 2.69 9.99 -16.93
N ALA A 87 1.90 9.40 -17.81
CA ALA A 87 2.21 9.22 -19.23
C ALA A 87 1.03 9.64 -20.11
N ARG A 88 1.21 9.67 -21.44
CA ARG A 88 0.16 9.98 -22.42
C ARG A 88 -0.65 11.24 -22.10
N PHE A 89 0.03 12.38 -22.13
CA PHE A 89 -0.63 13.67 -21.96
C PHE A 89 -1.56 13.95 -23.16
N SER A 90 -2.76 14.43 -22.86
CA SER A 90 -3.84 14.70 -23.82
C SER A 90 -4.61 15.94 -23.39
N ARG A 91 -5.23 16.64 -24.34
CA ARG A 91 -6.16 17.75 -24.02
C ARG A 91 -7.47 17.24 -23.43
N ASP A 92 -7.88 16.02 -23.80
CA ASP A 92 -9.06 15.35 -23.22
C ASP A 92 -8.66 14.02 -22.54
N PRO A 93 -8.74 13.92 -21.19
CA PRO A 93 -8.44 12.69 -20.46
C PRO A 93 -9.47 11.58 -20.66
N HIS A 94 -10.75 11.90 -20.91
CA HIS A 94 -11.80 10.89 -21.06
C HIS A 94 -11.63 10.15 -22.38
N GLU A 95 -11.44 10.90 -23.47
CA GLU A 95 -11.17 10.33 -24.77
C GLU A 95 -9.84 9.56 -24.79
N ALA A 96 -8.81 10.06 -24.11
CA ALA A 96 -7.53 9.38 -23.98
C ALA A 96 -7.67 7.99 -23.35
N MET A 97 -8.43 7.84 -22.25
CA MET A 97 -8.60 6.52 -21.62
C MET A 97 -9.33 5.53 -22.53
N MET A 98 -10.48 5.94 -23.10
CA MET A 98 -11.28 5.06 -23.96
C MET A 98 -10.53 4.65 -25.23
N ARG A 99 -9.79 5.59 -25.84
CA ARG A 99 -8.92 5.28 -26.98
C ARG A 99 -7.76 4.38 -26.57
N VAL A 100 -7.10 4.62 -25.43
CA VAL A 100 -5.97 3.80 -24.97
C VAL A 100 -6.40 2.35 -24.75
N PHE A 101 -7.52 2.13 -24.06
CA PHE A 101 -7.95 0.77 -23.74
C PHE A 101 -8.31 -0.01 -25.02
N ARG A 102 -9.09 0.62 -25.93
CA ARG A 102 -9.43 0.02 -27.23
C ARG A 102 -8.19 -0.19 -28.10
N LEU A 103 -7.30 0.80 -28.17
CA LEU A 103 -6.07 0.68 -28.95
C LEU A 103 -5.16 -0.40 -28.37
N ARG A 104 -5.03 -0.54 -27.04
CA ARG A 104 -4.21 -1.60 -26.43
C ARG A 104 -4.78 -2.99 -26.70
N SER A 105 -6.09 -3.18 -26.57
CA SER A 105 -6.70 -4.49 -26.85
C SER A 105 -6.60 -4.87 -28.32
N VAL A 106 -6.92 -3.93 -29.22
CA VAL A 106 -6.81 -4.13 -30.67
C VAL A 106 -5.36 -4.32 -31.08
N ALA A 107 -4.44 -3.52 -30.56
CA ALA A 107 -3.02 -3.61 -30.87
C ALA A 107 -2.40 -4.91 -30.37
N ALA A 108 -2.78 -5.37 -29.16
CA ALA A 108 -2.36 -6.68 -28.66
C ALA A 108 -2.87 -7.78 -29.59
N LEU A 109 -4.16 -7.77 -29.94
CA LEU A 109 -4.75 -8.75 -30.87
C LEU A 109 -4.05 -8.73 -32.24
N LEU A 110 -3.87 -7.55 -32.84
CA LEU A 110 -3.20 -7.40 -34.13
C LEU A 110 -1.73 -7.86 -34.06
N SER A 111 -1.02 -7.58 -32.96
CA SER A 111 0.35 -8.06 -32.79
C SER A 111 0.44 -9.59 -32.75
N VAL A 112 -0.64 -10.27 -32.34
CA VAL A 112 -0.73 -11.73 -32.34
C VAL A 112 -1.17 -12.31 -33.67
N VAL A 113 -2.18 -11.71 -34.29
CA VAL A 113 -2.86 -12.28 -35.46
C VAL A 113 -2.16 -11.92 -36.77
N LEU A 114 -1.60 -10.72 -36.91
CA LEU A 114 -1.04 -10.21 -38.17
C LEU A 114 0.29 -10.86 -38.64
N PRO A 115 1.18 -11.36 -37.76
CA PRO A 115 2.46 -11.92 -38.19
C PRO A 115 2.35 -13.15 -39.09
N LEU A 116 1.38 -14.04 -38.84
CA LEU A 116 1.16 -15.25 -39.64
C LEU A 116 0.70 -14.96 -41.09
N PRO A 117 -0.33 -14.15 -41.35
CA PRO A 117 -0.73 -13.82 -42.73
C PRO A 117 0.36 -13.02 -43.45
N LEU A 118 1.09 -12.14 -42.76
CA LEU A 118 2.25 -11.45 -43.36
C LEU A 118 3.35 -12.43 -43.76
N ALA A 119 3.63 -13.43 -42.92
CA ALA A 119 4.59 -14.48 -43.22
C ALA A 119 4.15 -15.36 -44.40
N ALA A 120 2.86 -15.75 -44.46
CA ALA A 120 2.31 -16.53 -45.55
C ALA A 120 2.36 -15.76 -46.88
N LEU A 121 1.98 -14.48 -46.88
CA LEU A 121 2.06 -13.60 -48.05
C LEU A 121 3.50 -13.40 -48.52
N ALA A 122 4.43 -13.19 -47.59
CA ALA A 122 5.85 -13.07 -47.93
C ALA A 122 6.37 -14.37 -48.55
N ALA A 123 6.10 -15.53 -47.95
CA ALA A 123 6.51 -16.82 -48.47
C ALA A 123 5.93 -17.11 -49.86
N TYR A 124 4.69 -16.68 -50.12
CA TYR A 124 4.04 -16.84 -51.43
C TYR A 124 4.60 -15.89 -52.50
N ALA A 125 4.97 -14.66 -52.12
CA ALA A 125 5.51 -13.65 -53.04
C ALA A 125 6.97 -13.90 -53.45
N LEU A 126 7.70 -14.78 -52.74
CA LEU A 126 9.11 -15.06 -53.01
C LEU A 126 9.26 -15.98 -54.25
N PRO A 127 10.13 -15.62 -55.22
CA PRO A 127 10.42 -16.46 -56.38
C PRO A 127 10.95 -17.84 -55.97
N GLN A 128 10.45 -18.90 -56.61
CA GLN A 128 10.88 -20.28 -56.35
C GLN A 128 12.40 -20.52 -56.54
N GLN A 129 13.09 -19.61 -57.25
CA GLN A 129 14.53 -19.65 -57.44
C GLN A 129 15.31 -19.35 -56.16
N LEU A 130 14.74 -18.60 -55.22
CA LEU A 130 15.39 -18.21 -53.96
C LEU A 130 15.07 -19.18 -52.82
N VAL A 131 13.98 -19.95 -52.94
CA VAL A 131 13.46 -20.79 -51.87
C VAL A 131 13.05 -22.15 -52.45
N THR A 132 13.94 -23.13 -52.36
CA THR A 132 13.67 -24.48 -52.87
C THR A 132 12.96 -25.35 -51.84
N GLY A 133 11.76 -25.82 -52.18
CA GLY A 133 11.00 -26.80 -51.39
C GLY A 133 10.16 -26.20 -50.25
N THR A 134 9.29 -27.04 -49.68
CA THR A 134 8.37 -26.67 -48.59
C THR A 134 9.11 -26.27 -47.31
N LEU A 135 10.26 -26.89 -47.03
CA LEU A 135 11.12 -26.55 -45.90
C LEU A 135 11.69 -25.13 -46.02
N GLY A 136 12.15 -24.73 -47.21
CA GLY A 136 12.65 -23.38 -47.45
C GLY A 136 11.56 -22.33 -47.23
N MET A 137 10.35 -22.59 -47.75
CA MET A 137 9.21 -21.68 -47.57
C MET A 137 8.82 -21.56 -46.10
N GLY A 138 8.82 -22.68 -45.37
CA GLY A 138 8.56 -22.70 -43.93
C GLY A 138 9.57 -21.87 -43.13
N ALA A 139 10.86 -21.97 -43.45
CA ALA A 139 11.91 -21.20 -42.77
C ALA A 139 11.75 -19.69 -42.99
N VAL A 140 11.49 -19.26 -44.23
CA VAL A 140 11.29 -17.83 -44.53
C VAL A 140 10.02 -17.30 -43.85
N ALA A 141 8.91 -18.06 -43.89
CA ALA A 141 7.69 -17.68 -43.19
C ALA A 141 7.94 -17.48 -41.69
N LEU A 142 8.70 -18.36 -41.04
CA LEU A 142 8.99 -18.27 -39.61
C LEU A 142 9.82 -17.02 -39.27
N VAL A 143 10.84 -16.70 -40.07
CA VAL A 143 11.65 -15.48 -39.88
C VAL A 143 10.81 -14.21 -40.06
N VAL A 144 9.97 -14.16 -41.10
CA VAL A 144 9.10 -12.99 -41.35
C VAL A 144 8.05 -12.85 -40.25
N ALA A 145 7.46 -13.95 -39.78
CA ALA A 145 6.53 -13.94 -38.64
C ALA A 145 7.22 -13.40 -37.38
N TRP A 146 8.45 -13.84 -37.11
CA TRP A 146 9.20 -13.38 -35.94
C TRP A 146 9.56 -11.89 -36.02
N LEU A 147 10.07 -11.42 -37.15
CA LEU A 147 10.41 -10.01 -37.36
C LEU A 147 9.18 -9.10 -37.31
N SER A 148 8.10 -9.49 -37.96
CA SER A 148 6.83 -8.73 -37.95
C SER A 148 6.23 -8.69 -36.54
N TRP A 149 6.26 -9.81 -35.79
CA TRP A 149 5.84 -9.83 -34.39
C TRP A 149 6.61 -8.83 -33.53
N HIS A 150 7.95 -8.81 -33.62
CA HIS A 150 8.78 -7.86 -32.87
C HIS A 150 8.58 -6.41 -33.31
N GLY A 151 8.47 -6.17 -34.62
CA GLY A 151 8.20 -4.86 -35.20
C GLY A 151 6.85 -4.31 -34.74
N LEU A 152 5.78 -5.12 -34.81
CA LEU A 152 4.46 -4.75 -34.31
C LEU A 152 4.52 -4.49 -32.81
N ARG A 153 5.16 -5.34 -31.99
CA ARG A 153 5.26 -5.08 -30.55
C ARG A 153 5.96 -3.76 -30.22
N ARG A 154 7.04 -3.41 -30.93
CA ARG A 154 7.71 -2.11 -30.75
C ARG A 154 6.83 -0.95 -31.20
N LEU A 155 6.12 -1.09 -32.31
CA LEU A 155 5.17 -0.08 -32.78
C LEU A 155 4.02 0.11 -31.78
N VAL A 156 3.49 -0.98 -31.22
CA VAL A 156 2.45 -0.94 -30.18
C VAL A 156 2.98 -0.30 -28.91
N ALA A 157 4.19 -0.65 -28.47
CA ALA A 157 4.84 0.04 -27.36
C ALA A 157 4.96 1.54 -27.66
N TRP A 158 5.54 1.93 -28.78
CA TRP A 158 5.67 3.34 -29.17
C TRP A 158 4.32 4.07 -29.19
N LEU A 159 3.31 3.49 -29.83
CA LEU A 159 1.97 4.05 -29.85
C LEU A 159 1.45 4.19 -28.42
N THR A 160 1.53 3.15 -27.58
CA THR A 160 0.96 3.09 -26.22
C THR A 160 1.58 4.02 -25.18
N TRP A 161 2.76 4.60 -25.41
CA TRP A 161 3.40 5.54 -24.48
C TRP A 161 3.10 7.01 -24.77
N GLY A 162 2.55 7.31 -25.95
CA GLY A 162 2.14 8.65 -26.36
C GLY A 162 3.03 9.16 -27.49
N GLY A 163 2.42 9.85 -28.46
CA GLY A 163 3.14 10.43 -29.59
C GLY A 163 3.77 11.79 -29.27
N PRO A 164 4.34 12.48 -30.28
CA PRO A 164 5.00 13.77 -30.11
C PRO A 164 4.09 14.86 -29.49
N ASP A 165 2.78 14.81 -29.72
CA ASP A 165 1.85 15.75 -29.09
C ASP A 165 1.70 15.51 -27.58
N SER A 166 1.78 14.25 -27.13
CA SER A 166 1.83 13.93 -25.70
C SER A 166 3.13 14.46 -25.09
N ASP A 167 4.25 14.32 -25.78
CA ASP A 167 5.53 14.88 -25.30
C ASP A 167 5.48 16.41 -25.20
N ARG A 168 4.91 17.10 -26.19
CA ARG A 168 4.71 18.56 -26.14
C ARG A 168 3.84 18.99 -24.97
N LEU A 169 2.73 18.29 -24.72
CA LEU A 169 1.82 18.59 -23.60
C LEU A 169 2.48 18.31 -22.25
N ARG A 170 3.29 17.25 -22.15
CA ARG A 170 4.08 16.93 -20.95
C ARG A 170 5.10 18.03 -20.66
N VAL A 171 5.88 18.43 -21.65
CA VAL A 171 6.88 19.50 -21.54
C VAL A 171 6.22 20.83 -21.16
N ALA A 172 5.09 21.18 -21.79
CA ALA A 172 4.34 22.39 -21.43
C ALA A 172 3.80 22.34 -19.99
N PHE A 173 3.31 21.18 -19.55
CA PHE A 173 2.86 20.99 -18.17
C PHE A 173 4.03 21.10 -17.18
N GLU A 174 5.14 20.43 -17.46
CA GLU A 174 6.36 20.45 -16.65
C GLU A 174 6.89 21.88 -16.49
N HIS A 175 7.04 22.64 -17.59
CA HIS A 175 7.43 24.05 -17.53
C HIS A 175 6.47 24.90 -16.70
N THR A 176 5.16 24.67 -16.84
CA THR A 176 4.15 25.42 -16.07
C THR A 176 4.28 25.13 -14.58
N VAL A 177 4.47 23.87 -14.17
CA VAL A 177 4.63 23.50 -12.76
C VAL A 177 5.97 23.98 -12.21
N ALA A 178 7.07 23.83 -12.96
CA ALA A 178 8.39 24.31 -12.57
C ALA A 178 8.39 25.84 -12.33
N ALA A 179 7.78 26.61 -13.24
CA ALA A 179 7.64 28.06 -13.09
C ALA A 179 6.85 28.44 -11.82
N ARG A 180 5.83 27.65 -11.45
CA ARG A 180 5.02 27.87 -10.23
C ARG A 180 5.76 27.51 -8.95
N LEU A 181 6.71 26.58 -9.03
CA LEU A 181 7.59 26.21 -7.93
C LEU A 181 8.76 27.18 -7.74
N GLY A 182 8.91 28.18 -8.63
CA GLY A 182 10.09 29.05 -8.65
C GLY A 182 11.37 28.31 -9.07
N LEU A 183 11.24 27.15 -9.70
CA LEU A 183 12.37 26.42 -10.27
C LEU A 183 12.61 26.95 -11.67
N GLU A 184 13.77 27.57 -11.90
CA GLU A 184 14.20 27.79 -13.28
C GLU A 184 14.36 26.41 -13.94
N PRO A 185 13.70 26.16 -15.09
CA PRO A 185 13.89 24.90 -15.78
C PRO A 185 15.38 24.76 -16.09
N ALA A 186 15.97 23.63 -15.69
CA ALA A 186 17.32 23.29 -16.11
C ALA A 186 17.35 23.47 -17.63
N ALA A 187 18.14 24.43 -18.10
CA ALA A 187 18.33 24.64 -19.54
C ALA A 187 18.68 23.26 -20.08
N GLU A 188 17.77 22.70 -20.87
CA GLU A 188 17.97 21.42 -21.54
C GLU A 188 19.34 21.59 -22.18
N LEU A 189 20.34 20.83 -21.72
CA LEU A 189 21.73 20.96 -22.15
C LEU A 189 21.66 21.04 -23.67
N ALA A 190 21.79 22.28 -24.17
CA ALA A 190 21.67 22.54 -25.59
C ALA A 190 22.78 21.67 -26.14
N GLU A 191 22.38 20.66 -26.90
CA GLU A 191 23.25 19.76 -27.63
C GLU A 191 24.41 20.65 -28.12
N GLU A 192 25.59 20.51 -27.49
CA GLU A 192 26.73 21.38 -27.79
C GLU A 192 26.82 21.40 -29.30
N PRO A 193 26.77 22.57 -29.97
CA PRO A 193 26.76 22.61 -31.43
C PRO A 193 27.98 21.82 -31.86
N ALA A 194 27.72 20.67 -32.50
CA ALA A 194 28.76 19.75 -32.89
C ALA A 194 29.82 20.59 -33.58
N VAL A 195 31.02 20.62 -33.00
CA VAL A 195 32.17 21.24 -33.64
C VAL A 195 32.31 20.51 -34.96
N VAL A 196 31.85 21.13 -36.03
CA VAL A 196 32.05 20.68 -37.40
C VAL A 196 33.55 20.80 -37.63
N LEU A 197 34.27 19.73 -37.29
CA LEU A 197 35.61 19.49 -37.80
C LEU A 197 35.45 19.42 -39.32
N ALA A 198 35.95 20.46 -40.00
CA ALA A 198 36.01 20.51 -41.45
C ALA A 198 36.65 19.20 -41.95
N PRO A 199 36.06 18.53 -42.96
CA PRO A 199 36.62 17.31 -43.49
C PRO A 199 37.99 17.62 -44.09
N THR A 200 39.04 17.02 -43.53
CA THR A 200 40.33 16.91 -44.21
C THR A 200 40.13 16.14 -45.51
N PRO A 201 40.65 16.64 -46.65
CA PRO A 201 40.47 15.99 -47.94
C PRO A 201 41.24 14.67 -47.93
N MET A 202 40.50 13.56 -47.90
CA MET A 202 41.08 12.23 -48.07
C MET A 202 41.03 11.87 -49.55
N GLU A 203 42.21 11.81 -50.14
CA GLU A 203 42.49 11.47 -51.53
C GLU A 203 41.93 10.08 -51.87
N ALA A 204 41.10 10.02 -52.90
CA ALA A 204 40.45 8.79 -53.35
C ALA A 204 41.41 7.96 -54.24
N PRO A 205 41.66 6.68 -53.93
CA PRO A 205 42.31 5.79 -54.88
C PRO A 205 41.31 5.35 -55.96
N SER A 206 41.58 5.74 -57.20
CA SER A 206 40.89 5.26 -58.39
C SER A 206 41.30 3.82 -58.72
N VAL A 207 40.36 2.88 -58.70
CA VAL A 207 40.55 1.53 -59.26
C VAL A 207 39.68 1.40 -60.51
N PRO A 208 40.24 0.98 -61.66
CA PRO A 208 39.54 1.00 -62.94
C PRO A 208 38.62 -0.21 -63.10
N LEU A 209 37.42 0.08 -63.59
CA LEU A 209 36.42 -0.88 -64.03
C LEU A 209 36.72 -1.26 -65.49
N ARG A 210 37.10 -2.53 -65.77
CA ARG A 210 36.90 -3.13 -67.10
C ARG A 210 36.90 -4.66 -67.08
N SER A 211 35.74 -5.19 -67.50
CA SER A 211 35.51 -6.35 -68.38
C SER A 211 36.16 -7.71 -68.05
N ALA A 212 35.32 -8.69 -67.71
CA ALA A 212 35.34 -10.00 -68.34
C ALA A 212 34.00 -10.74 -68.12
N LEU A 213 33.20 -10.79 -69.18
CA LEU A 213 32.23 -11.87 -69.39
C LEU A 213 33.03 -13.18 -69.52
N GLY A 214 32.61 -14.25 -68.83
CA GLY A 214 33.22 -15.57 -69.00
C GLY A 214 32.56 -16.64 -68.13
N THR A 215 31.58 -17.32 -68.72
CA THR A 215 30.92 -18.57 -68.29
C THR A 215 31.81 -19.60 -67.59
N ALA A 216 31.35 -20.16 -66.46
CA ALA A 216 31.54 -21.58 -66.10
C ALA A 216 30.63 -21.99 -64.93
N LEU A 217 29.88 -23.09 -65.12
CA LEU A 217 29.02 -23.73 -64.13
C LEU A 217 29.76 -24.14 -62.85
N ARG A 218 29.08 -23.99 -61.70
CA ARG A 218 29.08 -24.99 -60.61
C ARG A 218 27.94 -24.73 -59.61
N PRO A 219 26.97 -25.65 -59.45
CA PRO A 219 25.95 -25.55 -58.42
C PRO A 219 26.26 -26.53 -57.28
N ILE A 220 27.11 -26.18 -56.32
CA ILE A 220 27.27 -27.00 -55.10
C ILE A 220 27.50 -26.07 -53.89
N ALA A 221 26.71 -26.31 -52.84
CA ALA A 221 26.83 -25.81 -51.46
C ALA A 221 26.25 -24.42 -51.09
N PHE A 222 24.93 -24.21 -51.30
CA PHE A 222 24.17 -23.11 -50.66
C PHE A 222 23.23 -23.55 -49.52
N GLY A 223 23.27 -24.82 -49.10
CA GLY A 223 22.38 -25.34 -48.04
C GLY A 223 22.81 -25.06 -46.60
N LEU A 224 24.08 -24.71 -46.35
CA LEU A 224 24.64 -24.63 -44.99
C LEU A 224 24.93 -23.21 -44.48
N THR A 225 25.09 -22.23 -45.38
CA THR A 225 25.33 -20.83 -45.01
C THR A 225 24.07 -20.11 -44.52
N GLY A 226 22.88 -20.46 -45.05
CA GLY A 226 21.61 -19.89 -44.59
C GLY A 226 21.24 -20.29 -43.16
N VAL A 227 21.49 -21.54 -42.77
CA VAL A 227 21.18 -22.03 -41.41
C VAL A 227 22.12 -21.43 -40.36
N MET A 228 23.41 -21.26 -40.69
CA MET A 228 24.39 -20.64 -39.79
C MET A 228 24.15 -19.14 -39.60
N ALA A 229 23.72 -18.41 -40.63
CA ALA A 229 23.38 -17.00 -40.50
C ALA A 229 22.15 -16.78 -39.60
N VAL A 230 21.13 -17.64 -39.71
CA VAL A 230 19.93 -17.59 -38.85
C VAL A 230 20.29 -18.00 -37.41
N ALA A 231 21.10 -19.04 -37.21
CA ALA A 231 21.56 -19.44 -35.88
C ALA A 231 22.42 -18.36 -35.21
N ALA A 232 23.30 -17.68 -35.95
CA ALA A 232 24.12 -16.58 -35.44
C ALA A 232 23.27 -15.34 -35.09
N ALA A 233 22.24 -15.02 -35.88
CA ALA A 233 21.31 -13.94 -35.57
C ALA A 233 20.47 -14.23 -34.32
N VAL A 234 19.99 -15.46 -34.16
CA VAL A 234 19.26 -15.89 -32.96
C VAL A 234 20.17 -15.94 -31.72
N GLY A 235 21.42 -16.38 -31.88
CA GLY A 235 22.43 -16.39 -30.82
C GLY A 235 22.80 -14.99 -30.34
N ALA A 236 23.05 -14.05 -31.25
CA ALA A 236 23.38 -12.66 -30.91
C ALA A 236 22.23 -11.97 -30.15
N VAL A 237 20.98 -12.25 -30.52
CA VAL A 237 19.81 -11.68 -29.84
C VAL A 237 19.56 -12.30 -28.47
N LEU A 238 19.81 -13.60 -28.29
CA LEU A 238 19.75 -14.25 -26.96
C LEU A 238 20.83 -13.75 -25.99
N VAL A 239 22.02 -13.42 -26.50
CA VAL A 239 23.09 -12.82 -25.68
C VAL A 239 22.72 -11.40 -25.24
N VAL A 240 22.16 -10.57 -26.12
CA VAL A 240 21.69 -9.22 -25.75
C VAL A 240 20.53 -9.26 -24.75
N GLN A 241 19.65 -10.27 -24.81
CA GLN A 241 18.59 -10.44 -23.81
C GLN A 241 19.07 -10.97 -22.45
N ARG A 242 20.17 -11.74 -22.42
CA ARG A 242 20.69 -12.32 -21.18
C ARG A 242 21.60 -11.37 -20.38
N TYR A 243 22.20 -10.38 -21.04
CA TYR A 243 23.17 -9.46 -20.41
C TYR A 243 22.71 -7.98 -20.38
N GLY A 244 21.49 -7.67 -20.82
CA GLY A 244 20.94 -6.30 -20.87
C GLY A 244 20.34 -5.76 -19.57
N VAL A 245 20.61 -6.36 -18.41
CA VAL A 245 20.18 -5.83 -17.11
C VAL A 245 21.40 -5.22 -16.44
N ALA A 246 21.55 -3.90 -16.55
CA ALA A 246 22.51 -3.15 -15.77
C ALA A 246 22.11 -3.23 -14.29
N GLU A 247 22.96 -3.86 -13.49
CA GLU A 247 22.84 -3.92 -12.04
C GLU A 247 23.13 -2.52 -11.48
N VAL A 248 22.08 -1.84 -11.01
CA VAL A 248 22.20 -0.53 -10.36
C VAL A 248 22.61 -0.78 -8.91
N VAL A 249 23.88 -0.54 -8.62
CA VAL A 249 24.41 -0.44 -7.25
C VAL A 249 23.81 0.81 -6.61
N VAL A 250 22.96 0.62 -5.60
CA VAL A 250 22.44 1.70 -4.76
C VAL A 250 23.45 1.94 -3.64
N LEU A 251 24.11 3.10 -3.66
CA LEU A 251 24.88 3.61 -2.51
C LEU A 251 23.90 4.04 -1.41
N PRO A 252 24.17 3.71 -0.13
CA PRO A 252 23.36 4.21 0.97
C PRO A 252 23.59 5.73 1.11
N VAL A 253 22.50 6.48 1.15
CA VAL A 253 22.51 7.90 1.52
C VAL A 253 22.28 7.95 3.03
N ASP A 254 23.30 8.38 3.77
CA ASP A 254 23.18 8.70 5.19
C ASP A 254 22.19 9.86 5.37
N GLU A 255 21.16 9.62 6.20
CA GLU A 255 20.24 10.66 6.67
C GLU A 255 21.00 11.63 7.58
N ALA A 256 21.39 12.76 7.01
CA ALA A 256 21.87 13.91 7.78
C ALA A 256 20.71 14.47 8.63
N THR A 257 20.78 14.26 9.93
CA THR A 257 19.97 14.92 10.95
C THR A 257 20.29 16.42 10.97
N SER A 258 19.39 17.23 10.42
CA SER A 258 19.42 18.69 10.59
C SER A 258 18.75 19.06 11.92
N GLY A 259 19.54 19.14 13.00
CA GLY A 259 19.15 19.83 14.22
C GLY A 259 19.11 21.34 13.98
N MET A 260 17.93 21.94 14.13
CA MET A 260 17.73 23.39 14.12
C MET A 260 17.33 23.79 15.54
N GLU A 261 18.31 24.19 16.33
CA GLU A 261 18.13 24.82 17.64
C GLU A 261 18.08 26.35 17.46
N ASP A 262 17.01 26.99 17.94
CA ASP A 262 16.94 28.43 18.13
C ASP A 262 17.58 28.81 19.48
N PRO A 263 18.44 29.85 19.56
CA PRO A 263 18.93 30.35 20.83
C PRO A 263 18.00 31.43 21.39
N ILE A 264 17.30 31.14 22.49
CA ILE A 264 16.68 32.18 23.32
C ILE A 264 17.67 32.56 24.43
N ILE A 265 18.26 33.74 24.29
CA ILE A 265 18.96 34.46 25.37
C ILE A 265 17.97 35.39 26.06
N GLY A 266 17.84 35.28 27.38
CA GLY A 266 17.11 36.21 28.23
C GLY A 266 17.27 35.90 29.72
N LEU A 267 18.25 36.57 30.34
CA LEU A 267 18.64 36.52 31.75
C LEU A 267 17.52 36.94 32.72
N GLY A 268 17.45 36.30 33.91
CA GLY A 268 16.67 36.82 35.03
C GLY A 268 16.61 35.94 36.30
N SER A 269 17.56 36.18 37.21
CA SER A 269 17.49 36.05 38.68
C SER A 269 17.41 34.68 39.36
N ALA A 270 18.44 34.44 40.17
CA ALA A 270 18.64 33.31 41.07
C ALA A 270 17.73 33.35 42.30
N ALA A 271 17.10 32.21 42.60
CA ALA A 271 16.76 31.78 43.94
C ALA A 271 17.08 30.28 44.05
N VAL A 272 17.93 29.91 45.01
CA VAL A 272 18.26 28.52 45.33
C VAL A 272 17.01 27.90 45.98
N ALA A 273 16.23 27.19 45.17
CA ALA A 273 15.24 26.24 45.65
C ALA A 273 15.82 24.83 45.45
N VAL A 274 15.71 23.98 46.47
CA VAL A 274 15.89 22.54 46.33
C VAL A 274 14.75 22.04 45.45
N GLY A 275 14.91 22.16 44.14
CA GLY A 275 13.97 21.69 43.15
C GLY A 275 14.18 20.19 42.97
N THR A 276 13.27 19.39 43.51
CA THR A 276 12.88 18.18 42.78
C THR A 276 12.56 18.64 41.36
N PRO A 277 13.20 18.11 40.31
CA PRO A 277 12.87 18.51 38.94
C PRO A 277 11.37 18.32 38.76
N ASP A 278 10.64 19.42 38.64
CA ASP A 278 9.20 19.41 38.36
C ASP A 278 9.06 18.72 36.99
N LEU A 279 8.73 17.44 37.02
CA LEU A 279 8.43 16.68 35.81
C LEU A 279 7.33 17.44 35.05
N PRO A 280 7.45 17.58 33.72
CA PRO A 280 6.49 18.33 32.94
C PRO A 280 5.08 17.78 33.18
N SER A 281 4.17 18.65 33.60
CA SER A 281 2.77 18.32 33.75
C SER A 281 2.19 17.96 32.38
N CYS A 282 1.52 16.81 32.29
CA CYS A 282 0.84 16.37 31.08
C CYS A 282 -0.68 16.31 31.31
N SER A 283 -1.45 16.44 30.23
CA SER A 283 -2.90 16.29 30.26
C SER A 283 -3.31 15.15 29.34
N CYS A 284 -4.05 14.16 29.85
CA CYS A 284 -4.74 13.21 28.97
C CYS A 284 -5.91 13.95 28.32
N GLN A 285 -5.69 14.53 27.14
CA GLN A 285 -6.79 15.01 26.33
C GLN A 285 -7.47 13.79 25.73
N ARG A 286 -8.51 13.31 26.41
CA ARG A 286 -9.36 12.18 26.00
C ARG A 286 -8.84 10.84 26.51
N ALA A 287 -9.64 9.81 26.29
CA ALA A 287 -9.36 8.46 26.71
C ALA A 287 -8.29 7.82 25.84
N ASP A 288 -7.05 8.33 25.77
CA ASP A 288 -6.02 7.76 24.87
C ASP A 288 -5.55 6.38 25.34
N SER A 289 -6.37 5.38 25.05
CA SER A 289 -6.08 3.97 25.18
C SER A 289 -5.35 3.47 23.95
N LEU A 290 -4.47 2.49 24.13
CA LEU A 290 -3.86 1.74 23.04
C LEU A 290 -4.90 1.11 22.11
N LEU A 291 -6.08 0.76 22.63
CA LEU A 291 -7.21 0.20 21.88
C LEU A 291 -7.65 1.05 20.68
N TRP A 292 -7.50 2.38 20.74
CA TRP A 292 -7.94 3.27 19.67
C TRP A 292 -6.94 4.41 19.39
N ARG A 293 -5.65 4.15 19.64
CA ARG A 293 -4.56 5.09 19.34
C ARG A 293 -4.55 5.56 17.88
N GLN A 294 -4.94 4.69 16.95
CA GLN A 294 -5.03 5.05 15.53
C GLN A 294 -6.28 5.88 15.20
N GLY A 295 -7.17 6.13 16.16
CA GLY A 295 -8.50 6.67 15.96
C GLY A 295 -9.52 5.57 15.65
N MET A 296 -10.76 5.76 16.09
CA MET A 296 -11.84 4.81 15.89
C MET A 296 -12.39 4.91 14.45
N PRO A 297 -12.53 3.81 13.70
CA PRO A 297 -13.17 3.87 12.39
C PRO A 297 -14.67 4.14 12.53
N GLN A 298 -15.26 4.79 11.52
CA GLN A 298 -16.70 4.96 11.37
C GLN A 298 -17.41 3.60 11.33
N LEU A 299 -16.83 2.64 10.60
CA LEU A 299 -17.32 1.26 10.51
C LEU A 299 -16.27 0.32 11.10
N SER A 300 -16.58 -0.30 12.24
CA SER A 300 -15.73 -1.36 12.80
C SER A 300 -16.09 -2.71 12.21
N ILE A 301 -15.08 -3.49 11.82
CA ILE A 301 -15.25 -4.85 11.30
C ILE A 301 -14.79 -5.82 12.38
N LEU A 302 -15.69 -6.72 12.77
CA LEU A 302 -15.50 -7.69 13.84
C LEU A 302 -15.55 -9.08 13.24
N VAL A 303 -14.58 -9.92 13.60
CA VAL A 303 -14.51 -11.30 13.13
C VAL A 303 -14.66 -12.24 14.30
N SER A 304 -15.60 -13.16 14.21
CA SER A 304 -15.80 -14.23 15.18
C SER A 304 -15.80 -15.57 14.46
N ARG A 305 -15.18 -16.57 15.06
CA ARG A 305 -15.15 -17.93 14.50
C ARG A 305 -15.93 -18.87 15.40
N ASP A 306 -16.67 -19.81 14.80
CA ASP A 306 -17.35 -20.88 15.54
C ASP A 306 -16.34 -21.98 15.96
N ARG A 307 -15.22 -22.14 15.23
CA ARG A 307 -14.12 -23.09 15.51
C ARG A 307 -12.75 -22.55 15.09
N GLY A 308 -11.77 -22.60 15.99
CA GLY A 308 -10.38 -22.16 15.78
C GLY A 308 -10.14 -20.67 16.08
N ALA A 309 -8.87 -20.30 16.28
CA ALA A 309 -8.48 -18.92 16.55
C ALA A 309 -8.40 -18.07 15.26
N VAL A 310 -8.77 -16.79 15.37
CA VAL A 310 -8.34 -15.73 14.44
C VAL A 310 -7.50 -14.78 15.28
N ASP A 311 -6.30 -14.44 14.81
CA ASP A 311 -5.33 -13.64 15.57
C ASP A 311 -5.77 -12.19 15.84
N ALA A 312 -6.99 -11.80 15.42
CA ALA A 312 -7.54 -10.47 15.65
C ALA A 312 -9.07 -10.49 15.77
N LEU A 313 -9.58 -9.81 16.81
CA LEU A 313 -11.01 -9.54 17.01
C LEU A 313 -11.53 -8.41 16.11
N TRP A 314 -10.69 -7.40 15.87
CA TRP A 314 -10.96 -6.25 15.01
C TRP A 314 -10.17 -6.35 13.72
N ALA A 315 -10.88 -6.46 12.60
CA ALA A 315 -10.27 -6.45 11.28
C ALA A 315 -10.06 -5.01 10.79
N GLU A 316 -8.82 -4.67 10.49
CA GLU A 316 -8.42 -3.45 9.81
C GLU A 316 -8.66 -3.63 8.30
N PRO A 317 -9.36 -2.69 7.65
CA PRO A 317 -9.59 -2.76 6.21
C PRO A 317 -8.28 -2.91 5.42
N GLY A 318 -8.22 -3.93 4.56
CA GLY A 318 -7.09 -4.24 3.69
C GLY A 318 -5.94 -5.01 4.36
N ARG A 319 -5.98 -5.22 5.68
CA ARG A 319 -5.02 -6.08 6.39
C ARG A 319 -5.30 -7.54 6.08
N THR A 320 -4.22 -8.32 5.96
CA THR A 320 -4.28 -9.76 5.74
C THR A 320 -4.06 -10.48 7.05
N TYR A 321 -4.94 -11.41 7.36
CA TYR A 321 -4.96 -12.24 8.55
C TYR A 321 -4.67 -13.68 8.14
N LEU A 322 -3.74 -14.31 8.85
CA LEU A 322 -3.53 -15.74 8.74
C LEU A 322 -4.56 -16.44 9.62
N VAL A 323 -5.09 -17.55 9.13
CA VAL A 323 -6.09 -18.34 9.83
C VAL A 323 -5.44 -19.65 10.20
N SER A 324 -5.13 -19.82 11.48
CA SER A 324 -4.69 -21.11 12.02
C SER A 324 -5.89 -22.04 12.16
N PHE A 325 -5.66 -23.32 11.93
CA PHE A 325 -6.63 -24.37 12.23
C PHE A 325 -6.02 -25.15 13.39
N ASP A 326 -6.71 -25.18 14.52
CA ASP A 326 -6.41 -26.18 15.54
C ASP A 326 -6.73 -27.52 14.89
N ASP A 327 -5.68 -28.29 14.59
CA ASP A 327 -5.85 -29.61 14.03
C ASP A 327 -6.47 -30.47 15.14
N ASP A 328 -7.77 -30.73 15.06
CA ASP A 328 -8.53 -31.59 15.99
C ASP A 328 -8.02 -33.07 15.98
N GLY A 329 -6.86 -33.33 15.36
CA GLY A 329 -6.16 -34.62 15.37
C GLY A 329 -5.07 -34.63 16.43
N GLU A 330 -5.32 -35.38 17.49
CA GLU A 330 -4.36 -36.04 18.39
C GLU A 330 -2.88 -35.67 18.14
N PRO A 331 -2.20 -34.97 19.08
CA PRO A 331 -0.80 -34.63 18.89
C PRO A 331 -0.01 -35.90 18.62
N PRO A 332 0.81 -35.99 17.54
CA PRO A 332 1.57 -37.19 17.28
C PRO A 332 2.44 -37.49 18.50
N GLU A 333 2.13 -38.61 19.13
CA GLU A 333 2.79 -39.11 20.33
C GLU A 333 4.30 -39.23 20.04
N ALA A 334 5.08 -38.39 20.70
CA ALA A 334 6.51 -38.50 20.92
C ALA A 334 7.40 -38.88 19.71
N ALA A 335 7.81 -37.87 18.93
CA ALA A 335 9.18 -37.82 18.43
C ALA A 335 9.90 -36.66 19.13
N ALA A 336 10.36 -36.93 20.36
CA ALA A 336 11.28 -36.06 21.08
C ALA A 336 12.65 -36.13 20.40
N GLY A 337 12.88 -35.24 19.44
CA GLY A 337 14.16 -35.10 18.75
C GLY A 337 14.28 -33.70 18.15
N GLU A 338 15.07 -32.87 18.83
CA GLU A 338 15.71 -31.63 18.36
C GLU A 338 14.82 -30.59 17.65
N ALA A 339 14.43 -29.58 18.42
CA ALA A 339 13.89 -28.31 17.95
C ALA A 339 15.00 -27.45 17.31
N THR A 340 15.41 -27.81 16.09
CA THR A 340 16.20 -26.95 15.20
C THR A 340 15.36 -26.57 13.99
N GLU A 341 15.16 -25.26 13.80
CA GLU A 341 14.62 -24.63 12.59
C GLU A 341 13.45 -25.37 11.93
N ARG A 342 12.29 -25.36 12.60
CA ARG A 342 11.03 -25.75 11.96
C ARG A 342 10.64 -24.66 10.96
N GLU A 343 11.23 -24.75 9.78
CA GLU A 343 10.92 -23.97 8.58
C GLU A 343 9.39 -23.87 8.44
N SER A 344 8.92 -22.62 8.35
CA SER A 344 7.54 -22.17 8.41
C SER A 344 6.68 -22.74 7.27
N ARG A 345 6.37 -24.03 7.33
CA ARG A 345 5.45 -24.68 6.39
C ARG A 345 4.04 -24.12 6.62
N PRO A 346 3.39 -23.55 5.60
CA PRO A 346 2.06 -22.99 5.77
C PRO A 346 1.07 -24.08 6.20
N PRO A 347 0.12 -23.76 7.10
CA PRO A 347 -0.86 -24.72 7.60
C PRO A 347 -1.67 -25.34 6.45
N PRO A 348 -2.08 -26.62 6.54
CA PRO A 348 -2.91 -27.24 5.53
C PRO A 348 -4.20 -26.42 5.34
N ALA A 349 -4.58 -26.20 4.09
CA ALA A 349 -5.76 -25.39 3.78
C ALA A 349 -7.04 -26.08 4.23
N GLY A 350 -7.66 -25.55 5.28
CA GLY A 350 -8.96 -25.97 5.78
C GLY A 350 -10.11 -25.15 5.20
N ARG A 351 -11.32 -25.57 5.55
CA ARG A 351 -12.57 -24.83 5.32
C ARG A 351 -12.67 -23.76 6.41
N ILE A 352 -12.62 -22.49 6.03
CA ILE A 352 -12.82 -21.37 6.95
C ILE A 352 -14.32 -21.07 6.98
N GLU A 353 -14.94 -21.24 8.15
CA GLU A 353 -16.27 -20.71 8.47
C GLU A 353 -16.09 -19.62 9.51
N LEU A 354 -16.58 -18.41 9.22
CA LEU A 354 -16.50 -17.26 10.12
C LEU A 354 -17.74 -16.39 10.02
N ASP A 355 -18.09 -15.76 11.14
CA ASP A 355 -19.10 -14.70 11.21
C ASP A 355 -18.37 -13.34 11.11
N VAL A 356 -18.68 -12.56 10.08
CA VAL A 356 -18.25 -11.16 9.95
C VAL A 356 -19.38 -10.29 10.47
N ALA A 357 -19.11 -9.47 11.48
CA ALA A 357 -20.01 -8.43 11.91
C ALA A 357 -19.40 -7.05 11.64
N VAL A 358 -20.25 -6.06 11.45
CA VAL A 358 -19.84 -4.66 11.42
C VAL A 358 -20.71 -3.83 12.33
N VAL A 359 -20.14 -2.75 12.87
CA VAL A 359 -20.84 -1.81 13.75
C VAL A 359 -20.59 -0.39 13.24
N ASN A 360 -21.67 0.38 13.05
CA ASN A 360 -21.57 1.80 12.76
C ASN A 360 -21.29 2.57 14.05
N ASN A 361 -20.09 3.12 14.17
CA ASN A 361 -19.66 3.85 15.35
C ASN A 361 -19.99 5.34 15.30
N SER A 362 -20.55 5.84 14.20
CA SER A 362 -20.86 7.26 14.03
C SER A 362 -22.33 7.58 14.29
N THR A 363 -22.59 8.86 14.57
CA THR A 363 -23.96 9.42 14.61
C THR A 363 -24.62 9.48 13.23
N GLU A 364 -23.84 9.41 12.17
CA GLU A 364 -24.34 9.45 10.81
C GLU A 364 -24.73 8.03 10.36
N PRO A 365 -25.94 7.84 9.82
CA PRO A 365 -26.30 6.56 9.25
C PRO A 365 -25.46 6.25 8.00
N LEU A 366 -25.22 4.97 7.75
CA LEU A 366 -24.55 4.51 6.54
C LEU A 366 -25.60 3.95 5.57
N ASP A 367 -25.83 4.63 4.45
CA ASP A 367 -26.83 4.25 3.44
C ASP A 367 -26.67 2.80 2.99
N THR A 368 -25.42 2.37 2.78
CA THR A 368 -25.06 1.01 2.39
C THR A 368 -23.77 0.57 3.05
N VAL A 369 -23.65 -0.73 3.27
CA VAL A 369 -22.39 -1.35 3.70
C VAL A 369 -21.94 -2.37 2.67
N ASP A 370 -20.79 -2.09 2.07
CA ASP A 370 -20.11 -2.95 1.10
C ASP A 370 -18.78 -3.41 1.67
N LEU A 371 -18.63 -4.73 1.84
CA LEU A 371 -17.38 -5.37 2.20
C LEU A 371 -16.98 -6.38 1.11
N VAL A 372 -15.67 -6.58 0.94
CA VAL A 372 -15.14 -7.67 0.13
C VAL A 372 -14.26 -8.53 1.02
N VAL A 373 -14.65 -9.79 1.21
CA VAL A 373 -13.88 -10.79 1.93
C VAL A 373 -13.12 -11.65 0.92
N THR A 374 -11.80 -11.60 0.99
CA THR A 374 -10.89 -12.33 0.13
C THR A 374 -10.26 -13.48 0.91
N PHE A 375 -10.48 -14.69 0.44
CA PHE A 375 -9.83 -15.90 0.94
C PHE A 375 -8.73 -16.31 -0.02
N ALA A 376 -7.60 -16.78 0.50
CA ALA A 376 -6.54 -17.35 -0.33
C ALA A 376 -5.89 -18.55 0.35
N LYS A 377 -5.32 -19.43 -0.46
CA LYS A 377 -4.44 -20.51 -0.02
C LYS A 377 -3.00 -20.13 -0.35
N ARG A 378 -2.04 -20.37 0.55
CA ARG A 378 -0.62 -20.32 0.19
C ARG A 378 -0.17 -21.69 -0.30
N ASP A 379 0.59 -21.72 -1.39
CA ASP A 379 1.34 -22.90 -1.77
C ASP A 379 2.60 -23.05 -0.90
N ASP A 380 3.34 -24.13 -1.13
CA ASP A 380 4.62 -24.44 -0.48
C ASP A 380 5.69 -23.35 -0.68
N ARG A 381 5.55 -22.52 -1.71
CA ARG A 381 6.44 -21.39 -2.01
C ARG A 381 5.94 -20.08 -1.42
N GLY A 382 4.88 -20.12 -0.60
CA GLY A 382 4.25 -18.95 -0.02
C GLY A 382 3.46 -18.09 -1.02
N ILE A 383 3.21 -18.56 -2.24
CA ILE A 383 2.46 -17.82 -3.25
C ILE A 383 0.96 -18.04 -3.03
N ARG A 384 0.19 -16.94 -3.10
CA ARG A 384 -1.28 -16.98 -2.99
C ARG A 384 -1.88 -17.67 -4.22
N ARG A 385 -2.64 -18.74 -4.01
CA ARG A 385 -3.42 -19.49 -5.01
C ARG A 385 -4.88 -19.59 -4.54
N ASN A 386 -5.77 -19.96 -5.46
CA ASN A 386 -7.19 -20.19 -5.18
C ASN A 386 -7.83 -19.00 -4.45
N ILE A 387 -7.64 -17.80 -5.00
CA ILE A 387 -8.22 -16.58 -4.44
C ILE A 387 -9.74 -16.65 -4.65
N ILE A 388 -10.50 -16.59 -3.56
CA ILE A 388 -11.96 -16.58 -3.58
C ILE A 388 -12.41 -15.27 -2.96
N GLU A 389 -13.15 -14.48 -3.71
CA GLU A 389 -13.74 -13.23 -3.24
C GLU A 389 -15.24 -13.43 -2.93
N ARG A 390 -15.69 -12.80 -1.84
CA ARG A 390 -17.08 -12.76 -1.39
C ARG A 390 -17.45 -11.32 -1.11
N GLY A 391 -18.34 -10.75 -1.94
CA GLY A 391 -18.95 -9.47 -1.67
C GLY A 391 -20.04 -9.62 -0.61
N LEU A 392 -19.96 -8.83 0.47
CA LEU A 392 -20.99 -8.73 1.49
C LEU A 392 -21.65 -7.37 1.33
N HIS A 393 -22.95 -7.38 1.07
CA HIS A 393 -23.72 -6.17 0.85
C HIS A 393 -24.87 -6.11 1.85
N TRP A 394 -24.99 -4.97 2.53
CA TRP A 394 -26.18 -4.59 3.29
C TRP A 394 -26.87 -3.45 2.54
N PRO A 395 -28.06 -3.69 1.96
CA PRO A 395 -28.73 -2.70 1.11
C PRO A 395 -29.53 -1.65 1.91
N ARG A 396 -29.59 -1.79 3.23
CA ARG A 396 -30.35 -0.91 4.10
C ARG A 396 -29.42 0.03 4.82
N GLU A 397 -29.98 1.18 5.19
CA GLU A 397 -29.34 2.09 6.12
C GLU A 397 -28.94 1.34 7.40
N LEU A 398 -27.67 1.52 7.81
CA LEU A 398 -27.15 1.04 9.09
C LEU A 398 -27.05 2.24 10.03
N GLY A 399 -27.97 2.31 10.98
CA GLY A 399 -28.10 3.43 11.91
C GLY A 399 -26.96 3.52 12.92
N PRO A 400 -26.91 4.60 13.72
CA PRO A 400 -25.90 4.79 14.75
C PRO A 400 -25.90 3.65 15.77
N GLY A 401 -24.73 3.07 16.05
CA GLY A 401 -24.56 1.96 16.98
C GLY A 401 -25.25 0.66 16.55
N GLU A 402 -25.80 0.59 15.34
CA GLU A 402 -26.38 -0.65 14.82
C GLU A 402 -25.29 -1.61 14.31
N SER A 403 -25.63 -2.89 14.30
CA SER A 403 -24.75 -3.94 13.79
C SER A 403 -25.46 -4.85 12.81
N VAL A 404 -24.71 -5.28 11.79
CA VAL A 404 -25.13 -6.31 10.83
C VAL A 404 -24.08 -7.40 10.80
N LYS A 405 -24.52 -8.65 10.56
CA LYS A 405 -23.64 -9.81 10.48
C LYS A 405 -23.89 -10.63 9.22
N TRP A 406 -22.84 -11.26 8.74
CA TRP A 406 -22.85 -12.27 7.70
C TRP A 406 -22.11 -13.50 8.17
N ARG A 407 -22.57 -14.66 7.74
CA ARG A 407 -21.81 -15.89 7.82
C ARG A 407 -21.15 -16.12 6.46
N VAL A 408 -19.83 -16.29 6.46
CA VAL A 408 -19.06 -16.52 5.24
C VAL A 408 -18.24 -17.78 5.37
N GLU A 409 -18.10 -18.46 4.24
CA GLU A 409 -17.46 -19.75 4.20
C GLU A 409 -16.69 -19.93 2.88
N ALA A 410 -15.43 -20.33 2.99
CA ALA A 410 -14.57 -20.61 1.85
C ALA A 410 -13.37 -21.47 2.28
N SER A 411 -12.73 -22.13 1.30
CA SER A 411 -11.45 -22.81 1.54
C SER A 411 -10.29 -21.82 1.47
N GLY A 412 -9.36 -21.91 2.41
CA GLY A 412 -8.21 -21.02 2.46
C GLY A 412 -7.39 -21.15 3.75
N CYS A 413 -6.26 -20.45 3.80
CA CYS A 413 -5.46 -20.24 5.02
C CYS A 413 -5.21 -18.75 5.29
N GLU A 414 -5.70 -17.87 4.41
CA GLU A 414 -5.61 -16.43 4.55
C GLU A 414 -6.96 -15.77 4.38
N LEU A 415 -7.18 -14.71 5.13
CA LEU A 415 -8.35 -13.86 5.11
C LEU A 415 -7.92 -12.41 4.94
N ARG A 416 -8.58 -11.67 4.06
CA ARG A 416 -8.45 -10.22 3.96
C ARG A 416 -9.83 -9.62 3.80
N ILE A 417 -10.13 -8.55 4.54
CA ILE A 417 -11.41 -7.86 4.46
C ILE A 417 -11.16 -6.43 4.02
N ASP A 418 -11.79 -6.02 2.93
CA ASP A 418 -11.77 -4.65 2.42
C ASP A 418 -13.14 -4.01 2.65
N SER A 419 -13.16 -2.73 3.04
CA SER A 419 -14.36 -1.92 3.24
C SER A 419 -14.29 -0.66 2.36
N ARG A 420 -15.44 -0.22 1.84
CA ARG A 420 -15.56 1.10 1.20
C ARG A 420 -15.68 2.26 2.18
N ASN A 421 -16.13 1.96 3.40
CA ASN A 421 -16.29 2.93 4.49
C ASN A 421 -15.05 2.87 5.37
N ASP A 422 -14.04 3.69 5.08
CA ASP A 422 -12.76 3.77 5.79
C ASP A 422 -12.58 5.09 6.57
N ALA A 423 -13.62 5.92 6.63
CA ALA A 423 -13.62 7.16 7.39
C ALA A 423 -13.40 6.87 8.88
N ARG A 424 -12.79 7.83 9.59
CA ARG A 424 -12.50 7.75 11.03
C ARG A 424 -13.26 8.82 11.80
N LEU A 425 -13.68 8.47 13.02
CA LEU A 425 -14.34 9.42 13.93
C LEU A 425 -13.40 10.58 14.25
N GLY A 426 -13.97 11.79 14.36
CA GLY A 426 -13.21 13.03 14.55
C GLY A 426 -12.63 13.63 13.27
N GLN A 427 -12.61 12.89 12.16
CA GLN A 427 -12.29 13.43 10.84
C GLN A 427 -13.57 13.81 10.09
N GLY A 428 -13.54 14.90 9.32
CA GLY A 428 -14.67 15.32 8.49
C GLY A 428 -15.94 15.71 9.26
N GLY A 429 -15.84 15.97 10.57
CA GLY A 429 -17.00 16.27 11.42
C GLY A 429 -17.75 15.05 11.95
N LEU A 430 -17.29 13.83 11.63
CA LEU A 430 -17.92 12.60 12.10
C LEU A 430 -17.86 12.48 13.63
N THR A 431 -19.03 12.51 14.26
CA THR A 431 -19.18 12.30 15.70
C THR A 431 -19.51 10.84 16.02
N VAL A 432 -19.11 10.41 17.21
CA VAL A 432 -19.37 9.07 17.73
C VAL A 432 -20.85 8.88 18.07
N ALA A 433 -21.42 7.72 17.74
CA ALA A 433 -22.80 7.37 18.06
C ALA A 433 -23.09 7.52 19.57
N PRO A 434 -24.34 7.83 19.96
CA PRO A 434 -24.69 8.00 21.37
C PRO A 434 -24.51 6.69 22.16
N GLY A 435 -24.16 6.79 23.45
CA GLY A 435 -23.93 5.63 24.31
C GLY A 435 -25.13 4.67 24.38
N ASP A 436 -26.36 5.20 24.35
CA ASP A 436 -27.57 4.38 24.36
C ASP A 436 -27.71 3.48 23.12
N ALA A 437 -27.16 3.89 21.98
CA ALA A 437 -27.12 3.06 20.79
C ALA A 437 -26.21 1.84 20.98
N PHE A 438 -25.05 2.01 21.61
CA PHE A 438 -24.17 0.89 21.94
C PHE A 438 -24.74 -0.01 23.05
N LEU A 439 -25.52 0.54 23.98
CA LEU A 439 -26.20 -0.30 24.98
C LEU A 439 -27.21 -1.27 24.38
N ALA A 440 -27.88 -0.89 23.29
CA ALA A 440 -28.79 -1.79 22.58
C ALA A 440 -28.06 -3.06 22.08
N LEU A 441 -26.77 -2.95 21.77
CA LEU A 441 -25.94 -4.09 21.35
C LEU A 441 -25.66 -5.09 22.48
N ARG A 442 -26.07 -4.84 23.74
CA ARG A 442 -26.00 -5.84 24.82
C ARG A 442 -26.75 -7.13 24.48
N GLU A 443 -27.79 -7.01 23.67
CA GLU A 443 -28.63 -8.13 23.23
C GLU A 443 -28.08 -8.83 21.98
N ALA A 444 -26.96 -8.34 21.42
CA ALA A 444 -26.35 -8.95 20.25
C ALA A 444 -25.91 -10.39 20.54
N ARG A 445 -26.20 -11.28 19.58
CA ARG A 445 -25.91 -12.72 19.72
C ARG A 445 -24.40 -13.02 19.74
N LEU A 446 -23.57 -12.19 19.12
CA LEU A 446 -22.12 -12.39 19.05
C LEU A 446 -21.42 -11.73 20.24
N SER A 447 -20.54 -12.46 20.94
CA SER A 447 -19.72 -11.94 22.05
C SER A 447 -18.87 -10.76 21.61
N VAL A 448 -18.20 -10.86 20.46
CA VAL A 448 -17.34 -9.80 19.92
C VAL A 448 -18.09 -8.48 19.68
N VAL A 449 -19.37 -8.54 19.27
CA VAL A 449 -20.21 -7.33 19.09
C VAL A 449 -20.52 -6.69 20.44
N ARG A 450 -20.86 -7.51 21.45
CA ARG A 450 -21.10 -7.02 22.82
C ARG A 450 -19.83 -6.44 23.44
N LEU A 451 -18.69 -7.09 23.22
CA LEU A 451 -17.38 -6.62 23.66
C LEU A 451 -17.01 -5.29 22.99
N HIS A 452 -17.25 -5.17 21.68
CA HIS A 452 -17.05 -3.92 20.95
C HIS A 452 -17.97 -2.80 21.48
N ALA A 453 -19.23 -3.11 21.81
CA ALA A 453 -20.12 -2.14 22.44
C ALA A 453 -19.60 -1.66 23.81
N ALA A 454 -19.08 -2.57 24.64
CA ALA A 454 -18.43 -2.21 25.91
C ALA A 454 -17.20 -1.32 25.68
N MET A 455 -16.41 -1.60 24.64
CA MET A 455 -15.29 -0.75 24.22
C MET A 455 -15.76 0.65 23.80
N MET A 456 -16.82 0.76 23.00
CA MET A 456 -17.36 2.06 22.56
C MET A 456 -17.96 2.86 23.72
N LEU A 457 -18.64 2.21 24.66
CA LEU A 457 -19.07 2.85 25.92
C LEU A 457 -17.86 3.33 26.73
N SER A 458 -16.79 2.54 26.76
CA SER A 458 -15.56 2.96 27.44
C SER A 458 -14.91 4.17 26.78
N TYR A 459 -14.85 4.18 25.45
CA TYR A 459 -14.38 5.31 24.63
C TYR A 459 -15.18 6.60 24.93
N LEU A 460 -16.49 6.47 25.15
CA LEU A 460 -17.39 7.56 25.53
C LEU A 460 -17.29 7.98 27.01
N ARG A 461 -16.48 7.28 27.83
CA ARG A 461 -16.44 7.45 29.29
C ARG A 461 -17.80 7.24 29.96
N ASP A 462 -18.61 6.33 29.41
CA ASP A 462 -19.89 5.97 29.99
C ASP A 462 -19.68 5.04 31.19
N GLU A 463 -20.18 5.42 32.37
CA GLU A 463 -20.06 4.65 33.62
C GLU A 463 -20.61 3.21 33.49
N ARG A 464 -21.56 3.01 32.57
CA ARG A 464 -22.19 1.71 32.28
C ARG A 464 -21.22 0.74 31.59
N ALA A 465 -20.10 1.21 31.02
CA ALA A 465 -19.10 0.37 30.37
C ALA A 465 -18.55 -0.72 31.30
N THR A 466 -18.29 -0.39 32.56
CA THR A 466 -17.70 -1.32 33.54
C THR A 466 -18.65 -2.48 33.86
N SER A 467 -19.92 -2.17 34.14
CA SER A 467 -20.92 -3.20 34.44
C SER A 467 -21.24 -4.04 33.19
N PHE A 468 -21.26 -3.42 32.03
CA PHE A 468 -21.42 -4.11 30.75
C PHE A 468 -20.28 -5.09 30.51
N ALA A 469 -19.02 -4.65 30.62
CA ALA A 469 -17.85 -5.49 30.40
C ALA A 469 -17.79 -6.67 31.37
N LYS A 470 -18.13 -6.45 32.66
CA LYS A 470 -18.22 -7.52 33.68
C LYS A 470 -19.36 -8.51 33.43
N ALA A 471 -20.42 -8.09 32.74
CA ALA A 471 -21.56 -8.96 32.40
C ALA A 471 -21.31 -9.82 31.14
N LEU A 472 -20.24 -9.55 30.39
CA LEU A 472 -19.77 -10.48 29.35
C LEU A 472 -19.32 -11.76 30.05
N GLY A 473 -19.94 -12.90 29.70
CA GLY A 473 -19.71 -14.19 30.37
C GLY A 473 -18.30 -14.75 30.16
N SER A 474 -18.17 -16.05 29.96
CA SER A 474 -16.90 -16.64 29.55
C SER A 474 -16.52 -16.15 28.15
N LEU A 475 -15.35 -15.52 28.03
CA LEU A 475 -14.80 -15.04 26.77
C LEU A 475 -13.56 -15.85 26.38
N GLY A 476 -13.18 -15.81 25.11
CA GLY A 476 -11.88 -16.36 24.66
C GLY A 476 -10.70 -15.53 25.18
N GLU A 477 -9.47 -16.05 25.10
CA GLU A 477 -8.26 -15.39 25.63
C GLU A 477 -8.07 -13.95 25.09
N LEU A 478 -8.24 -13.73 23.79
CA LEU A 478 -8.16 -12.40 23.18
C LEU A 478 -9.29 -11.47 23.64
N GLU A 479 -10.50 -12.00 23.79
CA GLU A 479 -11.66 -11.24 24.25
C GLU A 479 -11.53 -10.87 25.74
N GLU A 480 -10.91 -11.73 26.53
CA GLU A 480 -10.56 -11.49 27.94
C GLU A 480 -9.50 -10.41 28.10
N LEU A 481 -8.48 -10.41 27.24
CA LEU A 481 -7.49 -9.34 27.20
C LEU A 481 -8.17 -8.00 26.90
N ALA A 482 -8.98 -7.95 25.85
CA ALA A 482 -9.77 -6.78 25.50
C ALA A 482 -10.70 -6.32 26.62
N ARG A 483 -11.38 -7.25 27.32
CA ARG A 483 -12.19 -6.94 28.50
C ARG A 483 -11.35 -6.29 29.60
N THR A 484 -10.15 -6.82 29.84
CA THR A 484 -9.23 -6.29 30.84
C THR A 484 -8.77 -4.88 30.49
N GLU A 485 -8.45 -4.63 29.21
CA GLU A 485 -8.11 -3.29 28.71
C GLU A 485 -9.29 -2.32 28.84
N ILE A 486 -10.52 -2.74 28.50
CA ILE A 486 -11.73 -1.94 28.71
C ILE A 486 -11.87 -1.54 30.19
N LEU A 487 -11.70 -2.48 31.12
CA LEU A 487 -11.78 -2.19 32.56
C LEU A 487 -10.66 -1.27 33.02
N ALA A 488 -9.45 -1.44 32.53
CA ALA A 488 -8.31 -0.57 32.83
C ALA A 488 -8.55 0.86 32.31
N THR A 489 -9.15 1.02 31.13
CA THR A 489 -9.47 2.35 30.60
C THR A 489 -10.54 3.07 31.40
N GLN A 490 -11.40 2.35 32.12
CA GLN A 490 -12.42 2.93 33.01
C GLN A 490 -11.90 3.23 34.42
N ALA A 491 -10.66 2.85 34.74
CA ALA A 491 -10.06 3.18 36.02
C ALA A 491 -9.92 4.71 36.19
N ALA A 492 -10.03 5.16 37.45
CA ALA A 492 -9.83 6.56 37.78
C ALA A 492 -8.37 7.01 37.61
N LEU A 493 -7.43 6.06 37.57
CA LEU A 493 -6.02 6.30 37.26
C LEU A 493 -5.73 5.77 35.87
N LEU A 494 -5.08 6.60 35.06
CA LEU A 494 -4.90 6.35 33.64
C LEU A 494 -3.44 6.50 33.26
N PHE A 495 -2.96 5.64 32.38
CA PHE A 495 -1.70 5.81 31.67
C PHE A 495 -2.01 6.07 30.20
N CYS A 496 -1.87 7.31 29.76
CA CYS A 496 -2.23 7.78 28.42
C CYS A 496 -1.00 8.19 27.60
N ASP A 497 -1.18 8.32 26.28
CA ASP A 497 -0.13 8.67 25.32
C ASP A 497 1.18 7.87 25.42
N PRO A 498 1.13 6.52 25.47
CA PRO A 498 2.33 5.71 25.53
C PRO A 498 3.17 5.85 24.26
N GLN A 499 4.36 6.43 24.43
CA GLN A 499 5.42 6.50 23.43
C GLN A 499 6.42 5.36 23.69
N VAL A 500 6.45 4.39 22.78
CA VAL A 500 7.39 3.27 22.83
C VAL A 500 8.71 3.75 22.25
N GLY A 501 9.75 3.77 23.08
CA GLY A 501 11.13 4.06 22.69
C GLY A 501 12.03 2.82 22.83
N PRO A 502 13.33 2.94 22.49
CA PRO A 502 14.28 1.85 22.65
C PRO A 502 14.45 1.49 24.14
N GLY A 503 13.94 0.33 24.56
CA GLY A 503 14.07 -0.17 25.92
C GLY A 503 13.23 0.55 26.98
N ALA A 504 12.29 1.40 26.58
CA ALA A 504 11.44 2.14 27.52
C ALA A 504 10.11 2.55 26.90
N VAL A 505 9.09 2.73 27.74
CA VAL A 505 7.82 3.36 27.38
C VAL A 505 7.62 4.60 28.22
N ALA A 506 7.52 5.75 27.57
CA ALA A 506 7.17 7.01 28.19
C ALA A 506 5.66 7.26 28.04
N GLY A 507 5.01 7.87 29.02
CA GLY A 507 3.60 8.22 28.91
C GLY A 507 3.16 9.11 30.07
N CYS A 508 1.90 9.54 30.01
CA CYS A 508 1.31 10.42 31.00
C CYS A 508 0.45 9.62 31.98
N LEU A 509 0.82 9.69 33.26
CA LEU A 509 0.12 9.04 34.35
C LEU A 509 -0.82 10.04 35.03
N HIS A 510 -2.12 9.92 34.77
CA HIS A 510 -3.14 10.87 35.18
C HIS A 510 -3.99 10.37 36.34
N ASN A 511 -4.16 11.23 37.35
CA ASN A 511 -5.06 10.99 38.47
C ASN A 511 -6.41 11.66 38.24
N GLY A 512 -7.37 10.89 37.74
CA GLY A 512 -8.77 11.31 37.59
C GLY A 512 -9.61 11.23 38.87
N THR A 513 -9.02 10.85 40.00
CA THR A 513 -9.73 10.84 41.30
C THR A 513 -9.78 12.24 41.91
N SER A 514 -10.67 12.43 42.91
CA SER A 514 -10.72 13.65 43.74
C SER A 514 -9.72 13.66 44.91
N ARG A 515 -8.87 12.62 45.04
CA ARG A 515 -7.96 12.45 46.17
C ARG A 515 -6.49 12.56 45.74
N LEU A 516 -5.67 13.13 46.61
CA LEU A 516 -4.21 13.10 46.45
C LEU A 516 -3.73 11.66 46.70
N LEU A 517 -2.93 11.11 45.78
CA LEU A 517 -2.35 9.78 45.93
C LEU A 517 -0.84 9.86 46.15
N ARG A 518 -0.32 8.96 46.99
CA ARG A 518 1.10 8.84 47.34
C ARG A 518 1.70 7.60 46.69
N GLY A 519 1.79 7.66 45.37
CA GLY A 519 2.30 6.58 44.56
C GLY A 519 1.22 5.70 43.93
N VAL A 520 1.62 5.03 42.87
CA VAL A 520 0.80 4.07 42.12
C VAL A 520 1.65 2.89 41.68
N THR A 521 1.00 1.79 41.36
CA THR A 521 1.59 0.63 40.70
C THR A 521 0.99 0.49 39.31
N LEU A 522 1.85 0.51 38.28
CA LEU A 522 1.46 0.17 36.92
C LEU A 522 1.73 -1.31 36.70
N THR A 523 0.75 -2.04 36.20
CA THR A 523 0.86 -3.46 35.84
C THR A 523 0.60 -3.62 34.36
N GLU A 524 1.50 -4.31 33.67
CA GLU A 524 1.37 -4.65 32.26
C GLU A 524 0.14 -5.54 31.99
N LEU A 525 -0.55 -5.26 30.89
CA LEU A 525 -1.63 -6.09 30.36
C LEU A 525 -1.14 -6.95 29.19
N GLY A 526 -1.72 -8.14 29.04
CA GLY A 526 -1.46 -9.05 27.91
C GLY A 526 -0.25 -9.96 28.06
N ALA A 527 0.65 -9.72 29.01
CA ALA A 527 1.80 -10.59 29.27
C ALA A 527 1.43 -11.79 30.15
N LYS A 528 1.98 -12.98 29.83
CA LYS A 528 1.85 -14.19 30.68
C LYS A 528 2.42 -13.98 32.09
N THR A 529 3.50 -13.21 32.17
CA THR A 529 4.15 -12.78 33.41
C THR A 529 4.14 -11.25 33.43
N PRO A 530 3.03 -10.64 33.88
CA PRO A 530 2.87 -9.19 33.82
C PRO A 530 3.93 -8.51 34.69
N ARG A 531 4.65 -7.56 34.10
CA ARG A 531 5.59 -6.71 34.82
C ARG A 531 4.83 -5.65 35.61
N SER A 532 5.40 -5.23 36.74
CA SER A 532 4.86 -4.15 37.56
C SER A 532 5.93 -3.13 37.90
N TRP A 533 5.55 -1.85 37.85
CA TRP A 533 6.40 -0.71 38.18
C TRP A 533 5.72 0.13 39.24
N THR A 534 6.43 0.47 40.31
CA THR A 534 5.92 1.37 41.34
C THR A 534 6.48 2.76 41.13
N VAL A 535 5.60 3.75 40.96
CA VAL A 535 5.96 5.17 40.88
C VAL A 535 5.60 5.81 42.20
N ARG A 536 6.59 6.23 42.99
CA ARG A 536 6.39 6.86 44.31
C ARG A 536 6.44 8.38 44.17
N ASP A 537 5.36 8.96 43.66
CA ASP A 537 5.19 10.41 43.52
C ASP A 537 3.84 10.88 44.08
N LEU A 538 3.66 12.19 44.17
CA LEU A 538 2.41 12.84 44.57
C LEU A 538 1.53 13.13 43.36
N PHE A 539 0.48 12.34 43.21
CA PHE A 539 -0.48 12.52 42.11
C PHE A 539 -1.64 13.40 42.56
N ARG A 540 -1.63 14.67 42.14
CA ARG A 540 -2.71 15.62 42.44
C ARG A 540 -3.97 15.30 41.62
N PRO A 541 -5.18 15.46 42.19
CA PRO A 541 -6.43 15.35 41.45
C PRO A 541 -6.44 16.16 40.16
N GLY A 542 -6.78 15.55 39.04
CA GLY A 542 -6.86 16.19 37.72
C GLY A 542 -5.52 16.48 37.05
N HIS A 543 -4.38 16.10 37.65
CA HIS A 543 -3.05 16.31 37.06
C HIS A 543 -2.45 15.01 36.52
N GLY A 544 -1.71 15.14 35.42
CA GLY A 544 -0.88 14.09 34.86
C GLY A 544 0.61 14.30 35.14
N LEU A 545 1.31 13.19 35.41
CA LEU A 545 2.76 13.13 35.60
C LEU A 545 3.37 12.37 34.42
N GLN A 546 4.36 12.95 33.74
CA GLN A 546 5.09 12.22 32.71
C GLN A 546 6.04 11.22 33.37
N VAL A 547 5.91 9.94 33.01
CA VAL A 547 6.74 8.85 33.55
C VAL A 547 7.38 8.07 32.40
N THR A 548 8.58 7.55 32.64
CA THR A 548 9.30 6.67 31.71
C THR A 548 9.56 5.34 32.42
N LEU A 549 9.08 4.26 31.83
CA LEU A 549 9.15 2.92 32.38
C LEU A 549 10.16 2.11 31.56
N PRO A 550 11.17 1.47 32.20
CA PRO A 550 12.08 0.58 31.49
C PRO A 550 11.31 -0.67 31.03
N ILE A 551 11.51 -1.06 29.78
CA ILE A 551 10.87 -2.22 29.15
C ILE A 551 11.94 -3.06 28.45
N ASP A 552 12.10 -4.29 28.93
CA ASP A 552 12.89 -5.32 28.25
C ASP A 552 11.97 -6.15 27.33
N GLY A 553 12.23 -6.17 26.02
CA GLY A 553 11.47 -6.98 25.06
C GLY A 553 10.28 -6.25 24.42
N ASP A 554 9.23 -7.02 24.09
CA ASP A 554 8.07 -6.49 23.37
C ASP A 554 7.29 -5.45 24.17
N PRO A 555 6.74 -4.42 23.50
CA PRO A 555 5.93 -3.42 24.16
C PRO A 555 4.61 -4.02 24.67
N PRO A 556 4.15 -3.61 25.87
CA PRO A 556 2.90 -4.07 26.46
C PRO A 556 1.69 -3.63 25.63
N SER A 557 0.62 -4.42 25.64
CA SER A 557 -0.65 -4.05 24.98
C SER A 557 -1.41 -2.96 25.73
N GLY A 558 -1.11 -2.79 27.03
CA GLY A 558 -1.78 -1.86 27.92
C GLY A 558 -1.18 -1.84 29.32
N PHE A 559 -1.68 -0.92 30.14
CA PHE A 559 -1.30 -0.81 31.54
C PHE A 559 -2.56 -0.66 32.41
N ARG A 560 -2.61 -1.40 33.51
CA ARG A 560 -3.52 -1.13 34.63
C ARG A 560 -2.78 -0.29 35.66
N VAL A 561 -3.41 0.79 36.13
CA VAL A 561 -2.84 1.66 37.16
C VAL A 561 -3.66 1.50 38.44
N ASP A 562 -3.03 0.99 39.48
CA ASP A 562 -3.63 0.81 40.79
C ASP A 562 -2.97 1.77 41.79
N PRO A 563 -3.72 2.38 42.73
CA PRO A 563 -3.11 3.20 43.77
C PRO A 563 -2.19 2.33 44.64
N LEU A 564 -1.06 2.89 45.09
CA LEU A 564 -0.23 2.20 46.08
C LEU A 564 -1.00 2.18 47.40
N GLU A 565 -1.40 0.99 47.86
CA GLU A 565 -2.09 0.85 49.13
C GLU A 565 -1.21 1.47 50.23
N THR A 566 -1.69 2.55 50.84
CA THR A 566 -1.06 3.10 52.03
C THR A 566 -1.22 2.07 53.15
N PRO A 567 -0.12 1.55 53.72
CA PRO A 567 -0.19 0.64 54.86
C PRO A 567 -0.84 1.28 56.07
#